data_AF-A0A965AA96-F1
#
_entry.id   AF-A0A965AA96-F1
#
_cell.length_a   1.000
_cell.length_b   1.000
_cell.length_c   1.000
_cell.angle_alpha   90.00
_cell.angle_beta   90.00
_cell.angle_gamma   90.00
#
_symmetry.space_group_name_H-M   'P 1'
#
loop_
_entity.id
_entity.type
_entity.pdbx_description
1 polymer ?
#
loop_
_entity_poly.entity_id
_entity_poly.type
_entity_poly.pdbx_seq_one_letter_code
_entity_poly.pdbx_strand_id
1 'polypeptide(L)'
;MARFGLLLLNKGKWHDVQVVPADYVDLLSSSSQNLNLSYGYLTWLNGKSSFMAPGSQLVIPSSVTPAAPADMFAAMGKNGQVINIVPSQNLIVVRMGDVPDNTLVPFLFQDDIWEKLNEIIVK
;
A
#
# COMPACT_ATOMS: atom_id res chain seq x y z
N MET A 1 -13.27 4.43 -2.46
CA MET A 1 -11.95 3.92 -2.03
C MET A 1 -12.06 2.68 -1.17
N ALA A 2 -12.73 2.70 0.00
CA ALA A 2 -12.83 1.52 0.88
C ALA A 2 -13.33 0.22 0.20
N ARG A 3 -14.39 0.30 -0.63
CA ARG A 3 -14.89 -0.88 -1.38
C ARG A 3 -13.88 -1.47 -2.36
N PHE A 4 -13.00 -0.64 -2.93
CA PHE A 4 -11.92 -1.11 -3.79
C PHE A 4 -10.87 -1.87 -2.97
N GLY A 5 -10.47 -1.34 -1.82
CA GLY A 5 -9.62 -2.08 -0.87
C GLY A 5 -10.25 -3.41 -0.45
N LEU A 6 -11.56 -3.44 -0.20
CA LEU A 6 -12.30 -4.66 0.17
C LEU A 6 -12.32 -5.68 -0.95
N LEU A 7 -12.48 -5.25 -2.20
CA LEU A 7 -12.38 -6.12 -3.37
C LEU A 7 -10.99 -6.80 -3.42
N LEU A 8 -9.92 -6.04 -3.22
CA LEU A 8 -8.56 -6.59 -3.25
C LEU A 8 -8.27 -7.49 -2.04
N LEU A 9 -8.72 -7.11 -0.85
CA LEU A 9 -8.62 -7.94 0.36
C LEU A 9 -9.35 -9.27 0.17
N ASN A 10 -10.52 -9.25 -0.47
CA ASN A 10 -11.31 -10.42 -0.82
C ASN A 10 -10.90 -11.07 -2.15
N LYS A 11 -9.61 -10.96 -2.52
CA LYS A 11 -9.02 -11.65 -3.68
C LYS A 11 -9.80 -11.44 -5.00
N GLY A 12 -10.32 -10.24 -5.21
CA GLY A 12 -11.01 -9.84 -6.44
C GLY A 12 -12.46 -10.29 -6.54
N LYS A 13 -13.02 -10.90 -5.48
CA LYS A 13 -14.41 -11.37 -5.43
C LYS A 13 -15.34 -10.32 -4.81
N TRP A 14 -16.45 -10.03 -5.48
CA TRP A 14 -17.52 -9.16 -4.97
C TRP A 14 -18.81 -9.95 -4.84
N HIS A 15 -19.29 -10.17 -3.61
CA HIS A 15 -20.32 -11.18 -3.31
C HIS A 15 -19.94 -12.54 -3.92
N ASP A 16 -20.72 -13.04 -4.87
CA ASP A 16 -20.49 -14.32 -5.56
C ASP A 16 -19.82 -14.17 -6.92
N VAL A 17 -19.48 -12.94 -7.33
CA VAL A 17 -18.91 -12.65 -8.65
C VAL A 17 -17.40 -12.44 -8.55
N GLN A 18 -16.63 -13.18 -9.34
CA GLN A 18 -15.19 -12.93 -9.51
C GLN A 18 -14.99 -11.76 -10.49
N VAL A 19 -14.62 -10.58 -9.97
CA VAL A 19 -14.44 -9.36 -10.79
C VAL A 19 -13.00 -9.28 -11.33
N VAL A 20 -12.02 -9.64 -10.51
CA VAL A 20 -10.60 -9.67 -10.88
C VAL A 20 -10.06 -11.05 -10.54
N PRO A 21 -9.36 -11.77 -11.44
CA PRO A 21 -8.82 -13.09 -11.13
C PRO A 21 -7.98 -13.11 -9.84
N ALA A 22 -8.19 -14.12 -8.98
CA ALA A 22 -7.57 -14.16 -7.65
C ALA A 22 -6.03 -14.24 -7.73
N ASP A 23 -5.52 -15.00 -8.71
CA ASP A 23 -4.10 -15.09 -9.06
C ASP A 23 -3.53 -13.73 -9.49
N TYR A 24 -4.29 -12.93 -10.24
CA TYR A 24 -3.89 -11.57 -10.57
C TYR A 24 -3.84 -10.66 -9.34
N VAL A 25 -4.76 -10.82 -8.38
CA VAL A 25 -4.71 -10.07 -7.11
C VAL A 25 -3.46 -10.43 -6.30
N ASP A 26 -3.03 -11.70 -6.32
CA ASP A 26 -1.78 -12.10 -5.66
C ASP A 26 -0.56 -11.40 -6.29
N LEU A 27 -0.55 -11.23 -7.62
CA LEU A 27 0.50 -10.46 -8.31
C LEU A 27 0.54 -8.99 -7.85
N LEU A 28 -0.60 -8.37 -7.51
CA LEU A 28 -0.62 -6.99 -6.99
C LEU A 28 0.20 -6.81 -5.70
N SER A 29 0.49 -7.87 -4.96
CA SER A 29 1.33 -7.83 -3.75
C SER A 29 2.79 -8.26 -3.99
N SER A 30 3.15 -8.50 -5.24
CA SER A 30 4.47 -8.97 -5.67
C SER A 30 5.22 -7.91 -6.47
N SER A 31 6.55 -7.88 -6.31
CA SER A 31 7.42 -6.95 -7.05
C SER A 31 7.28 -7.21 -8.56
N SER A 32 7.04 -6.18 -9.36
CA SER A 32 6.83 -6.34 -10.81
C SER A 32 8.12 -6.30 -11.62
N GLN A 33 9.23 -5.91 -10.99
CA GLN A 33 10.56 -5.76 -11.57
C GLN A 33 11.65 -5.72 -10.47
N ASN A 34 12.94 -5.69 -10.86
CA ASN A 34 14.09 -5.69 -9.94
C ASN A 34 14.74 -4.31 -9.69
N LEU A 35 14.35 -3.27 -10.42
CA LEU A 35 14.75 -1.87 -10.27
C LEU A 35 14.25 -1.21 -8.96
N ASN A 36 12.95 -1.30 -8.66
CA ASN A 36 12.32 -0.81 -7.43
C ASN A 36 11.51 -1.95 -6.81
N LEU A 37 12.10 -2.64 -5.83
CA LEU A 37 11.51 -3.84 -5.23
C LEU A 37 10.17 -3.55 -4.55
N SER A 38 9.97 -2.31 -4.08
CA SER A 38 8.74 -1.85 -3.43
C SER A 38 7.64 -1.41 -4.39
N TYR A 39 7.78 -1.68 -5.69
CA TYR A 39 6.73 -1.44 -6.69
C TYR A 39 6.23 -2.74 -7.30
N GLY A 40 4.93 -2.96 -7.20
CA GLY A 40 4.22 -4.11 -7.75
C GLY A 40 3.45 -3.77 -9.02
N TYR A 41 2.41 -4.55 -9.30
CA TYR A 41 1.55 -4.36 -10.46
C TYR A 41 0.58 -3.18 -10.21
N LEU A 42 1.10 -1.95 -10.36
CA LEU A 42 0.40 -0.68 -10.08
C LEU A 42 0.10 -0.43 -8.59
N THR A 43 0.91 -1.03 -7.71
CA THR A 43 0.79 -0.96 -6.25
C THR A 43 2.15 -0.65 -5.62
N TRP A 44 2.11 -0.05 -4.44
CA TRP A 44 3.27 0.11 -3.57
C TRP A 44 3.31 -1.01 -2.55
N LEU A 45 4.48 -1.62 -2.36
CA LEU A 45 4.65 -2.81 -1.53
C LEU A 45 5.44 -2.45 -0.27
N ASN A 46 4.96 -2.94 0.87
CA ASN A 46 5.73 -2.93 2.10
C ASN A 46 6.56 -4.22 2.24
N GLY A 47 7.40 -4.29 3.27
CA GLY A 47 8.18 -5.48 3.62
C GLY A 47 9.34 -5.81 2.69
N LYS A 48 9.65 -4.95 1.72
CA LYS A 48 10.78 -5.13 0.79
C LYS A 48 12.05 -4.53 1.37
N SER A 49 13.20 -5.01 0.89
CA SER A 49 14.52 -4.58 1.37
C SER A 49 14.93 -3.19 0.88
N SER A 50 14.28 -2.67 -0.16
CA SER A 50 14.53 -1.33 -0.66
C SER A 50 13.34 -0.70 -1.39
N PHE A 51 13.34 0.63 -1.45
CA PHE A 51 12.40 1.40 -2.26
C PHE A 51 13.07 2.58 -2.97
N MET A 52 12.40 3.07 -4.01
CA MET A 52 12.66 4.36 -4.65
C MET A 52 11.36 5.17 -4.62
N ALA A 53 11.42 6.42 -4.13
CA ALA A 53 10.26 7.31 -4.12
C ALA A 53 9.95 7.84 -5.54
N PRO A 54 8.68 8.18 -5.85
CA PRO A 54 8.32 8.79 -7.13
C PRO A 54 9.20 10.01 -7.45
N GLY A 55 9.74 10.07 -8.67
CA GLY A 55 10.60 11.17 -9.14
C GLY A 55 12.04 11.13 -8.61
N SER A 56 12.42 10.14 -7.81
CA SER A 56 13.78 9.93 -7.34
C SER A 56 14.37 8.64 -7.89
N GLN A 57 15.68 8.66 -8.17
CA GLN A 57 16.46 7.46 -8.51
C GLN A 57 17.27 6.92 -7.33
N LEU A 58 17.16 7.54 -6.15
CA LEU A 58 17.85 7.08 -4.96
C LEU A 58 17.22 5.77 -4.46
N VAL A 59 18.04 4.74 -4.30
CA VAL A 59 17.66 3.47 -3.68
C VAL A 59 17.85 3.59 -2.17
N ILE A 60 16.76 3.47 -1.42
CA ILE A 60 16.77 3.54 0.04
C ILE A 60 16.69 2.10 0.58
N PRO A 61 17.66 1.64 1.39
CA PRO A 61 17.70 0.27 1.90
C PRO A 61 16.79 0.10 3.12
N SER A 62 15.49 0.29 2.93
CA SER A 62 14.45 0.15 3.95
C SER A 62 13.14 -0.31 3.30
N SER A 63 12.17 -0.67 4.13
CA SER A 63 10.77 -0.80 3.72
C SER A 63 10.13 0.58 3.54
N VAL A 64 9.11 0.70 2.70
CA VAL A 64 8.38 1.96 2.45
C VAL A 64 7.70 2.48 3.72
N THR A 65 7.15 1.59 4.52
CA THR A 65 6.37 1.91 5.73
C THR A 65 6.75 0.95 6.86
N PRO A 66 7.92 1.13 7.49
CA PRO A 66 8.40 0.25 8.57
C PRO A 66 7.41 0.09 9.74
N ALA A 67 6.55 1.07 10.00
CA ALA A 67 5.53 0.98 11.04
C ALA A 67 4.36 0.04 10.66
N ALA A 68 4.16 -0.28 9.37
CA ALA A 68 3.09 -1.16 8.91
C ALA A 68 3.52 -2.64 8.82
N PRO A 69 2.57 -3.60 8.82
CA PRO A 69 2.85 -4.99 8.52
C PRO A 69 3.53 -5.20 7.17
N ALA A 70 4.45 -6.17 7.11
CA ALA A 70 5.27 -6.42 5.92
C ALA A 70 4.47 -6.87 4.69
N ASP A 71 3.29 -7.47 4.88
CA ASP A 71 2.41 -7.90 3.79
C ASP A 71 1.45 -6.80 3.31
N MET A 72 1.57 -5.57 3.85
CA MET A 72 0.80 -4.44 3.37
C MET A 72 1.18 -4.10 1.92
N PHE A 73 0.17 -3.86 1.10
CA PHE A 73 0.33 -3.19 -0.19
C PHE A 73 -0.66 -2.04 -0.31
N ALA A 74 -0.34 -1.04 -1.12
CA ALA A 74 -1.05 0.23 -1.14
C ALA A 74 -1.30 0.76 -2.56
N ALA A 75 -2.47 1.35 -2.74
CA ALA A 75 -2.73 2.28 -3.83
C ALA A 75 -2.49 3.70 -3.29
N MET A 76 -1.43 4.36 -3.79
CA MET A 76 -1.06 5.72 -3.38
C MET A 76 -1.27 6.69 -4.54
N GLY A 77 -2.00 7.77 -4.28
CA GLY A 77 -2.37 8.78 -5.25
C GLY A 77 -1.87 10.18 -4.88
N LYS A 78 -1.95 11.08 -5.86
CA LYS A 78 -1.64 12.50 -5.72
C LYS A 78 -2.36 13.12 -4.50
N ASN A 79 -1.75 14.10 -3.85
CA ASN A 79 -2.28 14.77 -2.65
C ASN A 79 -2.45 13.85 -1.43
N GLY A 80 -1.71 12.73 -1.38
CA GLY A 80 -1.72 11.81 -0.25
C GLY A 80 -2.98 10.97 -0.13
N GLN A 81 -3.66 10.64 -1.23
CA GLN A 81 -4.79 9.70 -1.16
C GLN A 81 -4.24 8.28 -1.05
N VAL A 82 -4.66 7.51 -0.03
CA VAL A 82 -4.08 6.18 0.25
C VAL A 82 -5.17 5.16 0.52
N ILE A 83 -4.98 3.95 -0.01
CA ILE A 83 -5.67 2.73 0.39
C ILE A 83 -4.59 1.72 0.75
N ASN A 84 -4.45 1.38 2.03
CA ASN A 84 -3.61 0.27 2.49
C ASN A 84 -4.46 -0.98 2.63
N ILE A 85 -3.97 -2.10 2.12
CA ILE A 85 -4.57 -3.42 2.27
C ILE A 85 -3.59 -4.27 3.06
N VAL A 86 -4.04 -4.83 4.19
CA VAL A 86 -3.23 -5.69 5.07
C VAL A 86 -3.92 -7.04 5.21
N PRO A 87 -3.57 -8.01 4.33
CA PRO A 87 -4.18 -9.34 4.34
C PRO A 87 -4.08 -10.05 5.70
N SER A 88 -2.91 -10.02 6.34
CA SER A 88 -2.61 -10.67 7.62
C SER A 88 -3.50 -10.20 8.77
N GLN A 89 -4.08 -9.00 8.66
CA GLN A 89 -4.94 -8.40 9.68
C GLN A 89 -6.40 -8.27 9.22
N ASN A 90 -6.74 -8.73 8.01
CA ASN A 90 -8.05 -8.49 7.40
C ASN A 90 -8.47 -7.01 7.47
N LEU A 91 -7.51 -6.11 7.26
CA LEU A 91 -7.64 -4.69 7.53
C LEU A 91 -7.44 -3.87 6.25
N ILE A 92 -8.24 -2.80 6.13
CA ILE A 92 -8.05 -1.75 5.13
C ILE A 92 -7.98 -0.42 5.85
N VAL A 93 -6.96 0.37 5.55
CA VAL A 93 -6.85 1.76 6.00
C VAL A 93 -7.05 2.66 4.79
N VAL A 94 -8.00 3.59 4.88
CA VAL A 94 -8.25 4.58 3.82
C VAL A 94 -7.96 5.96 4.37
N ARG A 95 -7.13 6.72 3.66
CA ARG A 95 -6.93 8.14 3.91
C ARG A 95 -7.41 8.94 2.71
N MET A 96 -8.37 9.83 2.97
CA MET A 96 -8.86 10.85 2.04
C MET A 96 -8.80 12.20 2.74
N GLY A 97 -8.27 13.21 2.07
CA GLY A 97 -8.14 14.55 2.66
C GLY A 97 -7.25 15.48 1.85
N ASP A 98 -7.03 16.67 2.40
CA ASP A 98 -6.20 17.70 1.79
C ASP A 98 -4.73 17.27 1.67
N VAL A 99 -3.94 18.01 0.89
CA VAL A 99 -2.51 17.70 0.74
C VAL A 99 -1.80 17.85 2.11
N PRO A 100 -1.09 16.83 2.61
CA PRO A 100 -0.43 16.88 3.91
C PRO A 100 0.90 17.65 3.89
N ASP A 101 1.51 17.82 2.71
CA ASP A 101 2.77 18.55 2.52
C ASP A 101 2.83 19.22 1.13
N ASN A 102 4.00 19.72 0.70
CA ASN A 102 4.17 20.38 -0.60
C ASN A 102 4.60 19.44 -1.73
N THR A 103 4.60 18.12 -1.52
CA THR A 103 4.98 17.11 -2.52
C THR A 103 3.77 16.65 -3.33
N LEU A 104 3.99 16.17 -4.56
CA LEU A 104 2.90 15.65 -5.39
C LEU A 104 2.32 14.34 -4.82
N VAL A 105 3.19 13.48 -4.29
CA VAL A 105 2.85 12.23 -3.61
C VAL A 105 3.64 12.21 -2.31
N PRO A 106 2.98 12.49 -1.17
CA PRO A 106 3.53 12.43 0.19
C PRO A 106 3.91 10.98 0.56
N PHE A 107 5.00 10.50 -0.03
CA PHE A 107 5.33 9.07 -0.06
C PHE A 107 5.60 8.50 1.34
N LEU A 108 6.22 9.29 2.21
CA LEU A 108 6.58 8.88 3.57
C LEU A 108 5.47 9.14 4.60
N PHE A 109 4.47 9.97 4.28
CA PHE A 109 3.36 10.27 5.17
C PHE A 109 2.54 9.03 5.57
N GLN A 110 2.62 7.97 4.76
CA GLN A 110 2.01 6.69 5.08
C GLN A 110 2.59 6.07 6.36
N ASP A 111 3.89 6.25 6.63
CA ASP A 111 4.55 5.72 7.84
C ASP A 111 4.07 6.46 9.08
N ASP A 112 4.00 7.79 9.03
CA ASP A 112 3.46 8.63 10.12
C ASP A 112 2.03 8.20 10.51
N ILE A 113 1.18 7.88 9.53
CA ILE A 113 -0.18 7.36 9.79
C ILE A 113 -0.09 6.04 10.55
N TRP A 114 0.76 5.11 10.12
CA TRP A 114 0.89 3.80 10.74
C TRP A 114 1.50 3.85 12.13
N GLU A 115 2.43 4.76 12.40
CA GLU A 115 2.91 5.04 13.76
C GLU A 115 1.74 5.37 14.69
N LYS A 116 0.84 6.26 14.26
CA LYS A 116 -0.37 6.62 15.04
C LYS A 116 -1.40 5.52 15.12
N LEU A 117 -1.61 4.75 14.06
CA LEU A 117 -2.53 3.62 14.09
C LEU A 117 -2.05 2.53 15.04
N ASN A 118 -0.75 2.28 15.13
CA ASN A 118 -0.19 1.29 16.06
C ASN A 118 -0.42 1.65 17.53
N GLU A 119 -0.67 2.92 17.87
CA GLU A 119 -1.04 3.34 19.22
C GLU A 119 -2.46 2.89 19.61
N ILE A 120 -3.33 2.57 18.63
CA ILE A 120 -4.76 2.29 18.84
C ILE A 120 -5.24 0.93 18.31
N ILE A 121 -4.58 0.36 17.31
CA ILE A 121 -4.87 -0.99 16.80
C ILE A 121 -4.23 -1.98 17.75
N VAL A 122 -5.03 -2.54 18.66
CA VAL A 122 -4.59 -3.61 19.56
C VAL A 122 -4.26 -4.85 18.73
N LYS A 123 -3.05 -5.39 18.91
CA LYS A 123 -2.57 -6.62 18.27
C LYS A 123 -3.11 -7.86 18.96
#